data_AF-A0A485AA63-F1
#
_entry.id   AF-A0A485AA63-F1
#
_cell.length_a   1.000
_cell.length_b   1.000
_cell.length_c   1.000
_cell.angle_alpha   90.00
_cell.angle_beta   90.00
_cell.angle_gamma   90.00
#
_symmetry.space_group_name_H-M   'P 1'
#
loop_
_entity.id
_entity.type
_entity.pdbx_description
1 polymer ?
#
loop_
_entity_poly.entity_id
_entity_poly.type
_entity_poly.pdbx_seq_one_letter_code
_entity_poly.pdbx_strand_id
1 'polypeptide(L)' 'MNGRPLALVKEDQQADAILETWFAGTEGGNAIADVLFGDAQPVR' A
#
# COMPACT_ATOMS: atom_id res chain seq x y z
N MET A 1 -2.96 -7.68 -5.28
CA MET A 1 -2.39 -6.91 -6.41
C MET A 1 -3.54 -6.46 -7.28
N ASN A 2 -3.63 -5.15 -7.45
CA ASN A 2 -4.79 -4.48 -8.03
C ASN A 2 -4.29 -3.67 -9.23
N GLY A 3 -5.13 -3.48 -10.25
CA GLY A 3 -4.74 -2.80 -11.50
C GLY A 3 -5.62 -1.63 -11.91
N ARG A 4 -6.59 -1.28 -11.07
CA ARG A 4 -7.52 -0.16 -11.31
C ARG A 4 -7.91 0.50 -9.99
N PRO A 5 -8.35 1.77 -10.00
CA PRO A 5 -8.87 2.42 -8.81
C PRO A 5 -9.96 1.60 -8.13
N LEU A 6 -9.94 1.59 -6.80
CA LEU A 6 -10.94 0.93 -5.96
C LEU A 6 -11.73 1.97 -5.17
N ALA A 7 -13.04 1.75 -5.06
CA ALA A 7 -13.85 2.51 -4.13
C ALA A 7 -13.70 1.87 -2.74
N LEU A 8 -12.91 2.52 -1.87
CA LEU A 8 -12.55 2.04 -0.53
C LEU A 8 -13.26 2.80 0.60
N VAL A 9 -14.47 3.31 0.34
CA VAL A 9 -15.18 4.22 1.25
C VAL A 9 -15.43 3.59 2.63
N LYS A 10 -15.68 2.29 2.68
CA LYS A 10 -15.96 1.58 3.93
C LYS A 10 -14.67 1.25 4.68
N GLU A 11 -13.63 0.88 3.97
CA GLU A 11 -12.31 0.54 4.49
C GLU A 11 -11.63 1.78 5.07
N ASP A 12 -11.74 2.92 4.38
CA ASP A 12 -11.25 4.23 4.83
C ASP A 12 -11.86 4.68 6.16
N GLN A 13 -13.10 4.26 6.44
CA GLN A 13 -13.77 4.58 7.71
C GLN A 13 -13.38 3.65 8.88
N GLN A 14 -12.76 2.51 8.59
CA GLN A 14 -12.49 1.47 9.61
C GLN A 14 -11.00 1.21 9.83
N ALA A 15 -10.16 1.48 8.84
CA ALA A 15 -8.74 1.23 8.90
C ALA A 15 -8.00 2.44 9.49
N ASP A 16 -7.04 2.18 10.39
CA ASP A 16 -6.14 3.21 10.89
C ASP A 16 -5.20 3.74 9.79
N ALA A 17 -4.90 2.91 8.79
CA ALA A 17 -4.11 3.26 7.61
C ALA A 17 -4.42 2.34 6.42
N ILE A 18 -4.28 2.86 5.20
CA ILE A 18 -4.40 2.10 3.95
C ILE A 18 -3.15 2.32 3.10
N LEU A 19 -2.52 1.23 2.66
CA LEU A 19 -1.35 1.23 1.76
C LEU A 19 -1.70 0.47 0.48
N GLU A 20 -1.84 1.20 -0.64
CA GLU A 20 -2.15 0.64 -1.96
C GLU A 20 -0.86 0.49 -2.78
N THR A 21 -0.47 -0.75 -3.12
CA THR A 21 0.83 -1.06 -3.76
C THR A 21 0.74 -1.63 -5.18
N TRP A 22 -0.45 -1.60 -5.79
CA TRP A 22 -0.67 -1.94 -7.20
C TRP A 22 0.00 -3.26 -7.64
N PHE A 23 0.78 -3.23 -8.74
CA PHE A 23 1.63 -4.31 -9.23
C PHE A 23 3.10 -4.05 -8.88
N ALA A 24 3.45 -4.20 -7.60
CA ALA A 24 4.80 -4.01 -7.04
C ALA A 24 5.93 -4.96 -7.55
N GLY A 25 5.67 -5.84 -8.52
CA GLY A 25 6.69 -6.76 -9.06
C GLY A 25 7.23 -7.80 -8.06
N THR A 26 8.38 -8.41 -8.38
CA THR A 26 8.98 -9.49 -7.57
C THR A 26 9.55 -9.00 -6.23
N GLU A 27 10.06 -7.77 -6.20
CA GLU A 27 10.58 -7.12 -4.97
C GLU A 27 9.49 -6.41 -4.17
N GLY A 28 8.23 -6.55 -4.57
CA GLY A 28 7.11 -5.84 -3.94
C GLY A 28 6.96 -6.15 -2.45
N GLY A 29 7.29 -7.38 -2.03
CA GLY A 29 7.26 -7.76 -0.61
C GLY A 29 8.27 -6.97 0.23
N ASN A 30 9.51 -6.84 -0.25
CA ASN A 30 10.56 -6.08 0.43
C ASN A 30 10.19 -4.59 0.48
N ALA A 31 9.77 -4.01 -0.64
CA ALA A 31 9.39 -2.60 -0.70
C ALA A 31 8.19 -2.25 0.22
N ILE A 32 7.22 -3.16 0.35
CA ILE A 32 6.11 -3.00 1.29
C ILE A 32 6.62 -3.04 2.73
N ALA A 33 7.51 -3.98 3.06
CA ALA A 33 8.07 -4.10 4.39
C ALA A 33 8.86 -2.84 4.79
N ASP A 34 9.70 -2.32 3.90
CA ASP A 34 10.49 -1.11 4.16
C ASP A 34 9.59 0.09 4.52
N VAL A 35 8.43 0.23 3.86
CA VAL A 35 7.47 1.29 4.18
C VAL A 35 6.75 1.03 5.50
N LEU A 36 6.34 -0.20 5.78
CA LEU A 36 5.63 -0.56 7.01
C LEU A 36 6.52 -0.42 8.26
N PHE A 37 7.82 -0.69 8.12
CA PHE A 37 8.79 -0.61 9.22
C PHE A 37 9.55 0.73 9.27
N GLY A 38 9.29 1.63 8.31
CA GLY A 38 9.82 3.00 8.32
C GLY A 38 11.23 3.14 7.76
N ASP A 39 11.76 2.10 7.12
CA ASP A 39 13.04 2.11 6.40
C ASP A 39 12.95 2.92 5.09
N ALA A 40 11.74 3.12 4.56
CA ALA A 40 11.46 4.00 3.44
C ALA A 40 10.18 4.84 3.68
N GLN A 41 10.19 6.13 3.29
CA GLN A 41 8.97 6.94 3.28
C GLN A 41 8.13 6.69 2.02
N PRO A 42 6.78 6.65 2.15
CA PRO A 42 5.90 6.76 0.98
C PRO A 42 6.23 8.05 0.22
N VAL A 43 6.50 7.94 -1.08
CA VAL A 43 6.69 9.10 -1.95
C VAL A 43 5.37 9.45 -2.63
N ARG A 44 5.15 10.76 -2.86
CA ARG A 44 3.89 11.32 -3.35
C ARG A 44 3.63 11.00 -4.83
#